data_AF-E1TI50-F1
#
_entry.id   AF-E1TI50-F1
#
_cell.length_a   1.000
_cell.length_b   1.000
_cell.length_c   1.000
_cell.angle_alpha   90.00
_cell.angle_beta   90.00
_cell.angle_gamma   90.00
#
_symmetry.space_group_name_H-M   'P 1'
#
loop_
_entity.id
_entity.type
_entity.pdbx_description
1 polymer ?
#
loop_
_entity_poly.entity_id
_entity_poly.type
_entity_poly.pdbx_seq_one_letter_code
_entity_poly.pdbx_strand_id
1 'polypeptide(L)'
;MIDAAELKRLDQLIHQLGPSGSGSGSASDEDIAREIEQILAELFSDGGSSSSGMPSMPSRPAMPSSAGRASPASYRSTASTAGVPAGDGSGQSASASTPEAKKTAQYFMTNLQRDFGLTRNQAAGIVANLWHESGGMNPGINQGGAIGAPNSNLQSGYGIAQWTGSRKQDYLDYCSANHLDPSSEQANYGFLKHELQTSQSGAIDAIRNTQSAQDATVVFCNTFERPGDPQMSSRLADLQYVLTA
;
A
#
# COMPACT_ATOMS: atom_id res chain seq x y z
N MET A 1 -6.24 -12.93 -24.73
CA MET A 1 -6.69 -13.99 -23.80
C MET A 1 -5.44 -14.57 -23.20
N ILE A 2 -5.30 -14.53 -21.87
CA ILE A 2 -4.11 -15.03 -21.17
C ILE A 2 -4.01 -16.53 -21.41
N ASP A 3 -2.85 -17.01 -21.86
CA ASP A 3 -2.64 -18.45 -22.10
C ASP A 3 -2.51 -19.16 -20.75
N ALA A 4 -3.32 -20.20 -20.55
CA ALA A 4 -3.26 -21.05 -19.37
C ALA A 4 -1.87 -21.68 -19.17
N ALA A 5 -1.05 -21.75 -20.23
CA ALA A 5 0.34 -22.18 -20.17
C ALA A 5 1.24 -21.21 -19.39
N GLU A 6 1.04 -19.89 -19.52
CA GLU A 6 1.87 -18.88 -18.85
C GLU A 6 1.59 -18.82 -17.36
N LEU A 7 0.32 -18.94 -16.96
CA LEU A 7 -0.07 -19.02 -15.54
C LEU A 7 0.47 -20.28 -14.86
N LYS A 8 0.49 -21.41 -15.59
CA LYS A 8 1.06 -22.66 -15.09
C LYS A 8 2.58 -22.60 -14.96
N ARG A 9 3.25 -21.85 -15.85
CA ARG A 9 4.69 -21.59 -15.79
C ARG A 9 5.05 -20.73 -14.58
N LEU A 10 4.23 -19.72 -14.28
CA LEU A 10 4.40 -18.87 -13.10
C LEU A 10 4.29 -19.67 -11.79
N ASP A 11 3.30 -20.57 -11.69
CA ASP A 11 3.11 -21.46 -10.54
C ASP A 11 4.31 -22.42 -10.34
N GLN A 12 4.87 -22.95 -11.44
CA GLN A 12 6.06 -23.81 -11.41
C GLN A 12 7.33 -23.07 -10.98
N LEU A 13 7.50 -21.81 -11.37
CA LEU A 13 8.63 -20.97 -10.96
C LEU A 13 8.54 -20.61 -9.47
N ILE A 14 7.34 -20.31 -8.99
CA ILE A 14 7.09 -20.01 -7.56
C ILE A 14 7.33 -21.23 -6.67
N HIS A 15 6.94 -22.44 -7.11
CA HIS A 15 7.21 -23.67 -6.36
C HIS A 15 8.71 -24.01 -6.24
N GLN A 16 9.54 -23.54 -7.18
CA GLN A 16 10.99 -23.75 -7.15
C GLN A 16 11.70 -22.87 -6.12
N LEU A 17 11.07 -21.78 -5.66
CA LEU A 17 11.63 -20.90 -4.63
C LEU A 17 11.52 -21.48 -3.20
N GLY A 18 10.74 -22.55 -2.99
CA GLY A 18 10.64 -23.28 -1.73
C GLY A 18 10.06 -22.50 -0.53
N PRO A 19 9.49 -23.17 0.49
CA PRO A 19 8.85 -22.51 1.64
C PRO A 19 9.83 -22.07 2.75
N SER A 20 11.13 -21.95 2.46
CA SER A 20 12.14 -21.61 3.47
C SER A 20 13.20 -20.69 2.87
N GLY A 21 12.93 -19.39 2.93
CA GLY A 21 13.89 -18.30 2.68
C GLY A 21 14.96 -18.21 3.76
N SER A 22 15.66 -19.31 4.01
CA SER A 22 16.80 -19.38 4.91
C SER A 22 17.93 -20.12 4.21
N GLY A 23 18.78 -19.36 3.53
CA GLY A 23 20.12 -19.79 3.14
C GLY A 23 20.47 -19.54 1.68
N SER A 24 21.23 -18.48 1.44
CA SER A 24 22.01 -18.21 0.23
C SER A 24 21.19 -17.99 -1.03
N GLY A 25 20.76 -16.75 -1.28
CA GLY A 25 20.27 -16.33 -2.60
C GLY A 25 21.30 -16.69 -3.67
N SER A 26 21.00 -17.75 -4.40
CA SER A 26 21.81 -18.20 -5.52
C SER A 26 21.44 -17.33 -6.72
N ALA A 27 22.36 -17.10 -7.66
CA ALA A 27 22.07 -16.32 -8.88
C ALA A 27 20.80 -16.82 -9.61
N SER A 28 20.49 -18.12 -9.47
CA SER A 28 19.26 -18.75 -9.96
C SER A 28 17.97 -18.21 -9.33
N ASP A 29 17.96 -17.83 -8.04
CA ASP A 29 16.75 -17.33 -7.38
C ASP A 29 16.43 -15.89 -7.82
N GLU A 30 17.48 -15.09 -8.03
CA GLU A 30 17.37 -13.74 -8.60
C GLU A 30 16.96 -13.78 -10.07
N ASP A 31 17.45 -14.76 -10.83
CA ASP A 31 17.06 -14.98 -12.23
C ASP A 31 15.60 -15.43 -12.35
N ILE A 32 15.12 -16.29 -11.44
CA ILE A 32 13.70 -16.71 -11.38
C ILE A 32 12.79 -15.51 -11.07
N ALA A 33 13.18 -14.64 -10.13
CA ALA A 33 12.42 -13.43 -9.81
C ALA A 33 12.34 -12.47 -11.02
N ARG A 34 13.43 -12.31 -11.77
CA ARG A 34 13.46 -11.49 -13.00
C ARG A 34 12.60 -12.08 -14.11
N GLU A 35 12.54 -13.40 -14.23
CA GLU A 35 11.70 -14.06 -15.22
C GLU A 35 10.21 -13.91 -14.90
N ILE A 36 9.84 -13.92 -13.61
CA ILE A 36 8.47 -13.59 -13.16
C ILE A 36 8.11 -12.14 -13.51
N GLU A 37 9.01 -11.19 -13.27
CA GLU A 37 8.78 -9.78 -13.62
C GLU A 37 8.64 -9.56 -15.14
N GLN A 38 9.42 -10.26 -15.96
CA GLN A 38 9.32 -10.19 -17.42
C GLN A 38 8.01 -10.77 -17.95
N ILE A 39 7.58 -11.93 -17.44
CA ILE A 39 6.30 -12.54 -17.82
C ILE A 39 5.14 -11.60 -17.44
N LEU A 40 5.20 -10.98 -16.26
CA LEU A 40 4.20 -9.99 -15.85
C LEU A 40 4.23 -8.73 -16.73
N ALA A 41 5.40 -8.24 -17.14
CA ALA A 41 5.52 -7.09 -18.04
C ALA A 41 4.98 -7.37 -19.46
N GLU A 42 5.21 -8.58 -19.99
CA GLU A 42 4.72 -9.00 -21.30
C GLU A 42 3.20 -9.20 -21.32
N LEU A 43 2.63 -9.72 -20.22
CA LEU A 43 1.18 -9.89 -20.04
C LEU A 43 0.38 -8.57 -20.10
N PHE A 44 1.03 -7.42 -19.86
CA PHE A 44 0.39 -6.09 -19.88
C PHE A 44 0.88 -5.19 -21.02
N SER A 45 1.73 -5.66 -21.93
CA SER A 45 2.30 -4.83 -22.99
C SER A 45 1.50 -4.78 -24.30
N ASP A 46 0.47 -5.61 -24.50
CA ASP A 46 -0.28 -5.66 -25.78
C ASP A 46 -1.63 -4.89 -25.77
N GLY A 47 -1.61 -3.70 -25.17
CA GLY A 47 -2.68 -2.69 -25.25
C GLY A 47 -2.25 -1.49 -26.08
N GLY A 48 -1.99 -1.70 -27.38
CA GLY A 48 -1.47 -0.68 -28.29
C GLY A 48 -2.32 0.60 -28.42
N SER A 49 -1.72 1.71 -27.97
CA SER A 49 -1.60 3.03 -28.61
C SER A 49 -2.75 3.60 -29.48
N SER A 50 -3.31 4.73 -29.04
CA SER A 50 -3.65 5.83 -29.95
C SER A 50 -3.32 7.18 -29.30
N SER A 51 -2.17 7.71 -29.70
CA SER A 51 -1.77 9.10 -29.50
C SER A 51 -2.57 10.00 -30.45
N SER A 52 -3.47 10.82 -29.90
CA SER A 52 -3.98 12.01 -30.61
C SER A 52 -4.50 13.07 -29.64
N GLY A 53 -3.80 14.20 -29.60
CA GLY A 53 -4.34 15.52 -29.26
C GLY A 53 -4.69 15.79 -27.80
N MET A 54 -3.72 16.27 -27.01
CA MET A 54 -4.05 17.08 -25.84
C MET A 54 -4.17 18.56 -26.25
N PRO A 55 -5.33 19.22 -26.05
CA PRO A 55 -5.44 20.66 -26.20
C PRO A 55 -4.82 21.39 -25.01
N SER A 56 -4.12 22.47 -25.34
CA SER A 56 -3.47 23.41 -24.42
C SER A 56 -4.46 24.00 -23.41
N MET A 57 -4.17 23.90 -22.11
CA MET A 57 -4.92 24.62 -21.07
C MET A 57 -4.33 26.02 -20.85
N PRO A 58 -5.17 27.06 -20.70
CA PRO A 58 -4.72 28.44 -20.47
C PRO A 58 -4.24 28.67 -19.04
N SER A 59 -3.15 29.43 -18.92
CA SER A 59 -2.56 29.93 -17.68
C SER A 59 -3.57 30.73 -16.86
N ARG A 60 -3.75 30.39 -15.58
CA ARG A 60 -4.51 31.23 -14.63
C ARG A 60 -3.59 32.27 -13.97
N PRO A 61 -4.11 33.46 -13.64
CA PRO A 61 -3.29 34.60 -13.22
C PRO A 61 -2.90 34.55 -11.73
N ALA A 62 -1.71 35.08 -11.46
CA ALA A 62 -1.20 35.39 -10.13
C ALA A 62 -1.98 36.55 -9.48
N MET A 63 -2.23 36.46 -8.17
CA MET A 63 -2.72 37.56 -7.33
C MET A 63 -2.17 37.42 -5.89
N PRO A 64 -2.13 38.50 -5.10
CA PRO A 64 -0.87 38.96 -4.50
C PRO A 64 -0.74 38.73 -2.99
N SER A 65 0.51 38.82 -2.56
CA SER A 65 1.01 38.88 -1.20
C SER A 65 0.38 40.00 -0.37
N SER A 66 0.04 39.70 0.89
CA SER A 66 -0.06 40.72 1.94
C SER A 66 0.82 40.34 3.12
N ALA A 67 1.77 41.23 3.41
CA ALA A 67 2.67 41.17 4.54
C ALA A 67 2.01 41.79 5.78
N GLY A 68 2.24 41.19 6.95
CA GLY A 68 1.66 41.63 8.23
C GLY A 68 2.39 41.12 9.47
N ARG A 69 3.72 41.26 9.49
CA ARG A 69 4.62 41.63 10.61
C ARG A 69 4.32 41.24 12.08
N ALA A 70 5.24 40.41 12.62
CA ALA A 70 5.93 40.40 13.93
C ALA A 70 5.14 40.20 15.25
N SER A 71 5.59 39.37 16.20
CA SER A 71 6.83 39.50 16.99
C SER A 71 7.14 38.23 17.85
N PRO A 72 8.32 38.15 18.53
CA PRO A 72 9.11 36.92 18.66
C PRO A 72 9.09 36.25 20.04
N ALA A 73 9.54 35.00 20.11
CA ALA A 73 10.12 34.44 21.34
C ALA A 73 11.34 33.57 20.98
N SER A 74 12.50 34.06 21.41
CA SER A 74 13.80 33.41 21.32
C SER A 74 13.89 32.26 22.32
N TYR A 75 14.42 31.10 21.89
CA TYR A 75 15.25 30.31 22.80
C TYR A 75 16.50 29.81 22.05
N ARG A 76 17.60 29.91 22.78
CA ARG A 76 18.98 29.87 22.34
C ARG A 76 19.46 28.42 22.21
N SER A 77 20.10 28.12 21.09
CA SER A 77 20.86 26.89 20.85
C SER A 77 22.12 26.82 21.72
N THR A 78 22.42 25.63 22.24
CA THR A 78 23.79 25.20 22.48
C THR A 78 24.01 23.91 21.70
N ALA A 79 24.89 24.00 20.71
CA ALA A 79 25.35 22.89 19.90
C ALA A 79 26.34 22.03 20.70
N SER A 80 26.29 20.73 20.47
CA SER A 80 27.46 19.85 20.58
C SER A 80 27.36 18.79 19.50
N THR A 81 28.20 18.97 18.49
CA THR A 81 28.61 18.04 17.45
C THR A 81 29.15 16.73 18.02
N ALA A 82 28.74 15.58 17.46
CA ALA A 82 29.62 14.50 16.99
C ALA A 82 28.83 13.25 16.57
N GLY A 83 28.99 12.84 15.31
CA GLY A 83 28.90 11.44 14.86
C GLY A 83 27.51 10.85 14.64
N VAL A 84 26.95 11.03 13.44
CA VAL A 84 25.94 10.09 12.91
C VAL A 84 26.67 8.95 12.19
N PRO A 85 26.64 7.70 12.69
CA PRO A 85 26.84 6.57 11.80
C PRO A 85 25.56 6.38 10.97
N ALA A 86 25.73 6.28 9.65
CA ALA A 86 24.71 5.78 8.76
C ALA A 86 24.32 4.36 9.21
N GLY A 87 23.15 4.22 9.82
CA GLY A 87 22.62 2.97 10.31
C GLY A 87 21.89 2.23 9.20
N ASP A 88 22.41 1.05 8.88
CA ASP A 88 21.83 0.08 7.95
C ASP A 88 20.42 -0.39 8.39
N GLY A 89 19.63 -0.77 7.40
CA GLY A 89 18.25 -1.23 7.59
C GLY A 89 18.18 -2.62 8.22
N SER A 90 18.29 -2.70 9.54
CA SER A 90 18.11 -3.96 10.28
C SER A 90 17.31 -3.75 11.57
N GLY A 91 16.00 -3.47 11.44
CA GLY A 91 15.15 -3.22 12.61
C GLY A 91 13.66 -3.58 12.50
N GLN A 92 13.20 -4.21 11.41
CA GLN A 92 11.78 -4.49 11.20
C GLN A 92 11.54 -6.00 11.03
N SER A 93 11.48 -6.72 12.15
CA SER A 93 11.02 -8.12 12.16
C SER A 93 10.25 -8.54 13.41
N ALA A 94 9.84 -7.61 14.27
CA ALA A 94 9.07 -7.94 15.47
C ALA A 94 7.58 -7.54 15.43
N SER A 95 7.11 -6.80 14.40
CA SER A 95 5.72 -6.33 14.32
C SER A 95 4.87 -6.96 13.21
N ALA A 96 5.49 -7.52 12.16
CA ALA A 96 4.77 -7.97 10.97
C ALA A 96 4.06 -9.33 11.13
N SER A 97 3.80 -9.82 12.35
CA SER A 97 3.14 -11.12 12.59
C SER A 97 2.45 -11.21 13.96
N THR A 98 2.13 -10.08 14.59
CA THR A 98 1.53 -10.09 15.94
C THR A 98 0.10 -10.62 15.91
N PRO A 99 -0.41 -11.20 17.02
CA PRO A 99 -1.82 -11.57 17.16
C PRO A 99 -2.75 -10.39 16.86
N GLU A 100 -2.35 -9.17 17.24
CA GLU A 100 -3.08 -7.94 16.98
C GLU A 100 -3.16 -7.65 15.47
N ALA A 101 -2.05 -7.74 14.74
CA ALA A 101 -2.01 -7.55 13.30
C ALA A 101 -2.95 -8.53 12.57
N LYS A 102 -2.92 -9.81 12.96
CA LYS A 102 -3.82 -10.83 12.42
C LYS A 102 -5.29 -10.55 12.72
N LYS A 103 -5.59 -10.09 13.95
CA LYS A 103 -6.96 -9.69 14.31
C LYS A 103 -7.45 -8.53 13.46
N THR A 104 -6.63 -7.51 13.23
CA THR A 104 -6.96 -6.39 12.34
C THR A 104 -7.15 -6.87 10.90
N ALA A 105 -6.27 -7.73 10.39
CA ALA A 105 -6.41 -8.33 9.06
C ALA A 105 -7.74 -9.09 8.91
N GLN A 106 -8.09 -9.93 9.90
CA GLN A 106 -9.33 -10.67 9.90
C GLN A 106 -10.56 -9.73 9.96
N TYR A 107 -10.47 -8.63 10.73
CA TYR A 107 -11.50 -7.58 10.74
C TYR A 107 -11.68 -6.98 9.34
N PHE A 108 -10.60 -6.57 8.66
CA PHE A 108 -10.68 -6.01 7.31
C PHE A 108 -11.22 -7.03 6.30
N MET A 109 -10.71 -8.26 6.30
CA MET A 109 -11.20 -9.33 5.43
C MET A 109 -12.69 -9.60 5.62
N THR A 110 -13.16 -9.67 6.85
CA THR A 110 -14.58 -9.95 7.15
C THR A 110 -15.47 -8.82 6.65
N ASN A 111 -15.09 -7.57 6.90
CA ASN A 111 -15.90 -6.44 6.45
C ASN A 111 -15.83 -6.26 4.92
N LEU A 112 -14.69 -6.51 4.27
CA LEU A 112 -14.58 -6.49 2.80
C LEU A 112 -15.49 -7.53 2.15
N GLN A 113 -15.51 -8.76 2.67
CA GLN A 113 -16.43 -9.81 2.20
C GLN A 113 -17.89 -9.39 2.39
N ARG A 114 -18.24 -8.85 3.57
CA ARG A 114 -19.61 -8.41 3.88
C ARG A 114 -20.07 -7.24 3.00
N ASP A 115 -19.25 -6.21 2.85
CA ASP A 115 -19.67 -4.93 2.28
C ASP A 115 -19.56 -4.89 0.76
N PHE A 116 -18.73 -5.75 0.15
CA PHE A 116 -18.51 -5.79 -1.30
C PHE A 116 -18.86 -7.14 -1.95
N GLY A 117 -19.20 -8.15 -1.16
CA GLY A 117 -19.52 -9.50 -1.64
C GLY A 117 -18.30 -10.26 -2.15
N LEU A 118 -17.11 -9.93 -1.67
CA LEU A 118 -15.86 -10.57 -2.11
C LEU A 118 -15.73 -11.98 -1.55
N THR A 119 -14.99 -12.83 -2.25
CA THR A 119 -14.54 -14.13 -1.71
C THR A 119 -13.43 -13.93 -0.69
N ARG A 120 -13.13 -14.97 0.12
CA ARG A 120 -12.00 -14.94 1.06
C ARG A 120 -10.67 -14.63 0.34
N ASN A 121 -10.43 -15.21 -0.83
CA ASN A 121 -9.21 -14.99 -1.61
C ASN A 121 -9.10 -13.54 -2.09
N GLN A 122 -10.19 -13.00 -2.64
CA GLN A 122 -10.24 -11.61 -3.11
C GLN A 122 -9.99 -10.62 -1.96
N ALA A 123 -10.63 -10.83 -0.81
CA ALA A 123 -10.42 -10.00 0.37
C ALA A 123 -8.99 -10.15 0.95
N ALA A 124 -8.44 -11.37 0.93
CA ALA A 124 -7.06 -11.62 1.38
C ALA A 124 -6.04 -10.88 0.53
N GLY A 125 -6.21 -10.83 -0.80
CA GLY A 125 -5.29 -10.09 -1.67
C GLY A 125 -5.30 -8.58 -1.45
N ILE A 126 -6.47 -7.99 -1.16
CA ILE A 126 -6.56 -6.59 -0.71
C ILE A 126 -5.77 -6.42 0.60
N VAL A 127 -6.05 -7.26 1.60
CA VAL A 127 -5.45 -7.13 2.93
C VAL A 127 -3.94 -7.40 2.92
N ALA A 128 -3.42 -8.22 2.00
CA ALA A 128 -1.98 -8.42 1.83
C ALA A 128 -1.25 -7.13 1.41
N ASN A 129 -1.87 -6.32 0.54
CA ASN A 129 -1.32 -5.00 0.20
C ASN A 129 -1.32 -4.09 1.42
N LEU A 130 -2.45 -4.00 2.11
CA LEU A 130 -2.60 -3.18 3.32
C LEU A 130 -1.62 -3.60 4.43
N TRP A 131 -1.35 -4.90 4.54
CA TRP A 131 -0.36 -5.45 5.48
C TRP A 131 1.03 -4.90 5.18
N HIS A 132 1.43 -4.96 3.90
CA HIS A 132 2.72 -4.44 3.42
C HIS A 132 2.81 -2.92 3.65
N GLU A 133 1.80 -2.16 3.26
CA GLU A 133 1.78 -0.68 3.41
C GLU A 133 1.97 -0.25 4.87
N SER A 134 1.35 -0.96 5.80
CA SER A 134 1.27 -0.54 7.21
C SER A 134 2.20 -1.31 8.14
N GLY A 135 3.10 -2.14 7.59
CA GLY A 135 4.03 -2.94 8.38
C GLY A 135 3.33 -3.90 9.35
N GLY A 136 2.19 -4.48 8.94
CA GLY A 136 1.40 -5.41 9.74
C GLY A 136 0.07 -4.86 10.25
N MET A 137 -0.71 -4.20 9.40
CA MET A 137 -2.09 -3.76 9.69
C MET A 137 -2.21 -2.81 10.89
N ASN A 138 -1.24 -1.91 11.06
CA ASN A 138 -1.27 -0.93 12.16
C ASN A 138 -2.06 0.34 11.75
N PRO A 139 -3.21 0.64 12.38
CA PRO A 139 -4.05 1.77 12.01
C PRO A 139 -3.50 3.16 12.38
N GLY A 140 -2.51 3.22 13.28
CA GLY A 140 -1.88 4.46 13.72
C GLY A 140 -0.48 4.69 13.16
N ILE A 141 -0.05 3.93 12.14
CA ILE A 141 1.31 4.03 11.61
C ILE A 141 1.47 5.26 10.70
N ASN A 142 2.44 6.10 11.03
CA ASN A 142 2.95 7.13 10.13
C ASN A 142 4.08 6.52 9.28
N GLN A 143 4.20 6.97 8.03
CA GLN A 143 5.34 6.62 7.18
C GLN A 143 6.66 6.84 7.94
N GLY A 144 7.54 5.84 7.89
CA GLY A 144 8.77 5.80 8.71
C GLY A 144 8.61 5.06 10.05
N GLY A 145 7.41 4.59 10.39
CA GLY A 145 7.18 3.63 11.48
C GLY A 145 6.74 4.24 12.82
N ALA A 146 6.59 5.55 12.93
CA ALA A 146 6.11 6.18 14.16
C ALA A 146 4.62 5.87 14.37
N ILE A 147 4.27 5.31 15.54
CA ILE A 147 2.89 4.97 15.88
C ILE A 147 2.24 6.10 16.67
N GLY A 148 1.06 6.54 16.24
CA GLY A 148 0.26 7.53 16.94
C GLY A 148 -0.63 8.36 16.01
N ALA A 149 -0.93 9.58 16.45
CA ALA A 149 -1.71 10.52 15.65
C ALA A 149 -1.03 10.87 14.31
N PRO A 150 -1.80 11.23 13.27
CA PRO A 150 -1.26 11.62 11.99
C PRO A 150 -0.42 12.89 12.12
N ASN A 151 0.79 12.87 11.57
CA ASN A 151 1.61 14.07 11.45
C ASN A 151 1.00 15.08 10.44
N SER A 152 1.37 16.36 10.56
CA SER A 152 0.87 17.44 9.71
C SER A 152 1.44 17.46 8.29
N ASN A 153 2.42 16.62 7.97
CA ASN A 153 2.97 16.51 6.63
C ASN A 153 2.05 15.63 5.78
N LEU A 154 1.28 16.24 4.88
CA LEU A 154 0.39 15.51 3.98
C LEU A 154 1.15 14.63 2.98
N GLN A 155 2.41 14.91 2.68
CA GLN A 155 3.24 14.08 1.78
C GLN A 155 3.80 12.83 2.48
N SER A 156 3.53 12.65 3.76
CA SER A 156 3.89 11.46 4.53
C SER A 156 2.65 10.59 4.74
N GLY A 157 2.76 9.31 4.35
CA GLY A 157 1.71 8.30 4.51
C GLY A 157 1.21 8.14 5.94
N TYR A 158 -0.06 7.76 6.07
CA TYR A 158 -0.68 7.46 7.36
C TYR A 158 -1.69 6.31 7.26
N GLY A 159 -1.76 5.52 8.34
CA GLY A 159 -2.76 4.47 8.51
C GLY A 159 -2.51 3.23 7.66
N ILE A 160 -3.53 2.37 7.59
CA ILE A 160 -3.43 1.01 7.02
C ILE A 160 -3.13 1.02 5.53
N ALA A 161 -3.64 2.00 4.79
CA ALA A 161 -3.41 2.13 3.35
C ALA A 161 -2.36 3.20 3.00
N GLN A 162 -1.59 3.68 3.99
CA GLN A 162 -0.58 4.74 3.83
C GLN A 162 -1.05 5.94 2.98
N TRP A 163 -2.26 6.45 3.27
CA TRP A 163 -2.81 7.58 2.53
C TRP A 163 -1.85 8.77 2.55
N THR A 164 -1.59 9.31 1.36
CA THR A 164 -0.62 10.39 1.12
C THR A 164 -1.26 11.47 0.24
N GLY A 165 -0.77 12.71 0.37
CA GLY A 165 -1.23 13.86 -0.40
C GLY A 165 -2.68 14.20 -0.08
N SER A 166 -3.48 14.45 -1.13
CA SER A 166 -4.90 14.76 -0.99
C SER A 166 -5.68 13.64 -0.30
N ARG A 167 -5.34 12.37 -0.55
CA ARG A 167 -6.03 11.23 0.08
C ARG A 167 -5.86 11.21 1.60
N LYS A 168 -4.72 11.68 2.11
CA LYS A 168 -4.52 11.86 3.56
C LYS A 168 -5.44 12.95 4.09
N GLN A 169 -5.57 14.07 3.38
CA GLN A 169 -6.49 15.12 3.79
C GLN A 169 -7.93 14.62 3.81
N ASP A 170 -8.36 13.94 2.74
CA ASP A 170 -9.70 13.35 2.64
C ASP A 170 -9.98 12.35 3.78
N TYR A 171 -8.97 11.56 4.16
CA TYR A 171 -9.06 10.66 5.31
C TYR A 171 -9.29 11.40 6.63
N LEU A 172 -8.53 12.46 6.88
CA LEU A 172 -8.64 13.25 8.11
C LEU A 172 -9.99 13.98 8.17
N ASP A 173 -10.46 14.49 7.04
CA ASP A 173 -11.76 15.14 6.93
C ASP A 173 -12.90 14.14 7.16
N TYR A 174 -12.79 12.93 6.62
CA TYR A 174 -13.71 11.83 6.90
C TYR A 174 -13.75 11.49 8.40
N CYS A 175 -12.58 11.37 9.05
CA CYS A 175 -12.51 11.09 10.48
C CYS A 175 -13.17 12.20 11.32
N SER A 176 -12.87 13.45 10.99
CA SER A 176 -13.44 14.63 11.66
C SER A 176 -14.96 14.67 11.53
N ALA A 177 -15.49 14.50 10.31
CA ALA A 177 -16.92 14.53 10.03
C ALA A 177 -17.69 13.39 10.71
N ASN A 178 -17.04 12.25 10.96
CA ASN A 178 -17.66 11.08 11.60
C ASN A 178 -17.29 10.94 13.09
N HIS A 179 -16.58 11.91 13.67
CA HIS A 179 -16.11 11.88 15.06
C HIS A 179 -15.29 10.61 15.41
N LEU A 180 -14.43 10.18 14.49
CA LEU A 180 -13.59 9.00 14.64
C LEU A 180 -12.14 9.38 14.98
N ASP A 181 -11.48 8.56 15.80
CA ASP A 181 -10.03 8.63 15.98
C ASP A 181 -9.33 8.11 14.71
N PRO A 182 -8.50 8.92 14.02
CA PRO A 182 -7.74 8.48 12.85
C PRO A 182 -6.84 7.26 13.09
N SER A 183 -6.49 6.95 14.33
CA SER A 183 -5.66 5.79 14.67
C SER A 183 -6.47 4.51 14.89
N SER A 184 -7.80 4.55 14.72
CA SER A 184 -8.68 3.41 14.98
C SER A 184 -8.90 2.51 13.76
N GLU A 185 -9.15 1.22 14.00
CA GLU A 185 -9.54 0.25 12.96
C GLU A 185 -10.81 0.71 12.22
N GLN A 186 -11.77 1.28 12.95
CA GLN A 186 -13.04 1.76 12.40
C GLN A 186 -12.84 2.92 11.44
N ALA A 187 -11.98 3.91 11.79
CA ALA A 187 -11.66 5.02 10.90
C ALA A 187 -10.99 4.53 9.62
N ASN A 188 -9.95 3.71 9.78
CA ASN A 188 -9.17 3.18 8.66
C ASN A 188 -10.05 2.36 7.71
N TYR A 189 -10.83 1.41 8.22
CA TYR A 189 -11.73 0.62 7.39
C TYR A 189 -12.86 1.47 6.79
N GLY A 190 -13.45 2.38 7.58
CA GLY A 190 -14.54 3.24 7.15
C GLY A 190 -14.18 4.11 5.95
N PHE A 191 -13.00 4.72 5.98
CA PHE A 191 -12.53 5.52 4.86
C PHE A 191 -12.08 4.67 3.66
N LEU A 192 -11.37 3.56 3.90
CA LEU A 192 -11.04 2.61 2.83
C LEU A 192 -12.31 2.17 2.08
N LYS A 193 -13.35 1.79 2.82
CA LYS A 193 -14.67 1.46 2.27
C LYS A 193 -15.25 2.63 1.48
N HIS A 194 -15.22 3.84 2.04
CA HIS A 194 -15.72 5.03 1.35
C HIS A 194 -15.05 5.23 -0.01
N GLU A 195 -13.72 5.13 -0.09
CA GLU A 195 -12.99 5.23 -1.35
C GLU A 195 -13.36 4.10 -2.31
N LEU A 196 -13.38 2.85 -1.84
CA LEU A 196 -13.73 1.67 -2.64
C LEU A 196 -15.18 1.66 -3.11
N GLN A 197 -16.06 2.45 -2.51
CA GLN A 197 -17.44 2.67 -2.98
C GLN A 197 -17.58 3.89 -3.90
N THR A 198 -16.56 4.74 -3.97
CA THR A 198 -16.63 6.03 -4.67
C THR A 198 -15.44 6.19 -5.63
N SER A 199 -14.43 6.97 -5.24
CA SER A 199 -13.30 7.40 -6.07
C SER A 199 -12.38 6.27 -6.52
N GLN A 200 -12.36 5.14 -5.80
CA GLN A 200 -11.56 3.95 -6.08
C GLN A 200 -12.42 2.70 -6.37
N SER A 201 -13.69 2.89 -6.78
CA SER A 201 -14.59 1.77 -7.10
C SER A 201 -14.07 0.82 -8.19
N GLY A 202 -13.29 1.34 -9.14
CA GLY A 202 -12.65 0.52 -10.18
C GLY A 202 -11.71 -0.57 -9.63
N ALA A 203 -11.14 -0.38 -8.43
CA ALA A 203 -10.32 -1.42 -7.79
C ALA A 203 -11.18 -2.63 -7.37
N ILE A 204 -12.38 -2.40 -6.83
CA ILE A 204 -13.31 -3.49 -6.49
C ILE A 204 -13.79 -4.22 -7.74
N ASP A 205 -14.10 -3.49 -8.80
CA ASP A 205 -14.52 -4.09 -10.06
C ASP A 205 -13.42 -4.98 -10.65
N ALA A 206 -12.16 -4.55 -10.58
CA ALA A 206 -11.03 -5.37 -10.99
C ALA A 206 -10.85 -6.61 -10.10
N ILE A 207 -10.96 -6.45 -8.77
CA ILE A 207 -10.83 -7.56 -7.81
C ILE A 207 -11.89 -8.63 -8.00
N ARG A 208 -13.13 -8.27 -8.39
CA ARG A 208 -14.18 -9.27 -8.64
C ARG A 208 -13.87 -10.23 -9.78
N ASN A 209 -12.95 -9.86 -10.68
CA ASN A 209 -12.53 -10.70 -11.79
C ASN A 209 -11.37 -11.65 -11.44
N THR A 210 -10.81 -11.57 -10.22
CA THR A 210 -9.74 -12.46 -9.79
C THR A 210 -10.29 -13.72 -9.10
N GLN A 211 -9.51 -14.80 -9.13
CA GLN A 211 -9.88 -16.09 -8.52
C GLN A 211 -8.95 -16.46 -7.36
N SER A 212 -7.65 -16.23 -7.52
CA SER A 212 -6.65 -16.50 -6.49
C SER A 212 -6.40 -15.26 -5.61
N ALA A 213 -5.86 -15.49 -4.43
CA ALA A 213 -5.48 -14.39 -3.53
C ALA A 213 -4.26 -13.63 -4.08
N GLN A 214 -3.36 -14.32 -4.78
CA GLN A 214 -2.19 -13.75 -5.44
C GLN A 214 -2.60 -12.78 -6.56
N ASP A 215 -3.53 -13.18 -7.43
CA ASP A 215 -4.05 -12.30 -8.49
C ASP A 215 -4.73 -11.08 -7.88
N ALA A 216 -5.52 -11.27 -6.81
CA ALA A 216 -6.13 -10.17 -6.08
C ALA A 216 -5.07 -9.22 -5.48
N THR A 217 -3.95 -9.74 -4.95
CA THR A 217 -2.84 -8.93 -4.45
C THR A 217 -2.26 -8.05 -5.56
N VAL A 218 -1.95 -8.64 -6.72
CA VAL A 218 -1.38 -7.93 -7.87
C VAL A 218 -2.36 -6.87 -8.39
N VAL A 219 -3.63 -7.24 -8.59
CA VAL A 219 -4.66 -6.35 -9.11
C VAL A 219 -4.90 -5.17 -8.16
N PHE A 220 -4.97 -5.40 -6.84
CA PHE A 220 -5.18 -4.30 -5.90
C PHE A 220 -3.99 -3.35 -5.86
N CYS A 221 -2.76 -3.87 -5.90
CA CYS A 221 -1.55 -3.05 -6.00
C CYS A 221 -1.60 -2.12 -7.23
N ASN A 222 -2.01 -2.65 -8.38
CA ASN A 222 -2.01 -1.89 -9.64
C ASN A 222 -3.18 -0.92 -9.77
N THR A 223 -4.30 -1.16 -9.09
CA THR A 223 -5.53 -0.36 -9.25
C THR A 223 -5.73 0.65 -8.13
N PHE A 224 -5.37 0.31 -6.89
CA PHE A 224 -5.56 1.15 -5.72
C PHE A 224 -4.25 1.83 -5.31
N GLU A 225 -3.24 1.04 -4.93
CA GLU A 225 -1.99 1.56 -4.33
C GLU A 225 -1.14 2.35 -5.32
N ARG A 226 -0.90 1.77 -6.52
CA ARG A 226 -0.09 2.35 -7.60
C ARG A 226 1.24 2.95 -7.11
N PRO A 227 2.04 2.18 -6.33
CA PRO A 227 3.31 2.67 -5.81
C PRO A 227 4.32 2.84 -6.96
N GLY A 228 5.32 3.68 -6.75
CA GLY A 228 6.44 3.81 -7.69
C GLY A 228 7.30 2.54 -7.78
N ASP A 229 7.43 1.82 -6.66
CA ASP A 229 8.02 0.48 -6.58
C ASP A 229 6.97 -0.48 -6.00
N PRO A 230 6.43 -1.42 -6.80
CA PRO A 230 5.41 -2.36 -6.35
C PRO A 230 5.81 -3.25 -5.19
N GLN A 231 7.09 -3.64 -5.07
CA GLN A 231 7.55 -4.61 -4.07
C GLN A 231 6.68 -5.88 -4.00
N MET A 232 6.28 -6.41 -5.17
CA MET A 232 5.27 -7.47 -5.26
C MET A 232 5.65 -8.74 -4.50
N SER A 233 6.93 -9.13 -4.50
CA SER A 233 7.43 -10.28 -3.75
C SER A 233 7.17 -10.15 -2.24
N SER A 234 7.32 -8.94 -1.68
CA SER A 234 7.03 -8.67 -0.27
C SER A 234 5.54 -8.80 0.02
N ARG A 235 4.68 -8.21 -0.83
CA ARG A 235 3.22 -8.32 -0.69
C ARG A 235 2.72 -9.76 -0.78
N LEU A 236 3.31 -10.57 -1.67
CA LEU A 236 2.99 -11.99 -1.80
C LEU A 236 3.52 -12.83 -0.63
N ALA A 237 4.64 -12.43 -0.02
CA ALA A 237 5.09 -13.04 1.23
C ALA A 237 4.12 -12.71 2.39
N ASP A 238 3.68 -11.45 2.49
CA ASP A 238 2.75 -11.00 3.52
C ASP A 238 1.38 -11.68 3.44
N LEU A 239 0.94 -12.04 2.23
CA LEU A 239 -0.28 -12.80 2.01
C LEU A 239 -0.35 -14.09 2.84
N GLN A 240 0.79 -14.73 3.16
CA GLN A 240 0.82 -15.93 3.99
C GLN A 240 0.36 -15.65 5.44
N TYR A 241 0.69 -14.48 5.99
CA TYR A 241 0.22 -14.07 7.31
C TYR A 241 -1.28 -13.78 7.31
N VAL A 242 -1.79 -13.20 6.23
CA VAL A 242 -3.20 -12.86 6.04
C VAL A 242 -4.06 -14.11 5.87
N LEU A 243 -3.62 -15.09 5.07
CA LEU A 243 -4.38 -16.33 4.87
C LEU A 243 -4.51 -17.16 6.15
N THR A 244 -3.57 -16.99 7.08
CA THR A 244 -3.51 -17.66 8.40
C THR A 244 -4.06 -16.80 9.55
N ALA A 245 -4.79 -15.73 9.25
CA ALA A 245 -5.59 -14.94 10.20
C ALA A 245 -7.05 -15.43 10.26
#